data_AF-F5XK01-F1
#
_entry.id   AF-F5XK01-F1
#
_cell.length_a   1.000
_cell.length_b   1.000
_cell.length_c   1.000
_cell.angle_alpha   90.00
_cell.angle_beta   90.00
_cell.angle_gamma   90.00
#
_symmetry.space_group_name_H-M   'P 1'
#
loop_
_entity.id
_entity.type
_entity.pdbx_description
1 polymer ?
#
loop_
_entity_poly.entity_id
_entity_poly.type
_entity_poly.pdbx_seq_one_letter_code
_entity_poly.pdbx_strand_id
1 'polypeptide(L)'
;MVDFSHTNELKEAQFSYVDLRDARIVESDLSGAVMRAVEVSGMEIDAPWLVHGKPLLVNGVDVVPFVEAELNRRFAGRADRRAETPEGLGTAWSAVERAWADTIHRVATMPAGTVEVSVAGEWSFVQTLRHLVLATDIWLGQAVLALEQPFHPLGLPWRGAEDTDFDLSVFTVETPAYADVLEARAGRVAMVRDFIAAVTPEELATPRRNPWSPTRPETTLSCLQVMLEEEWEHLRFAVRDLDAIESSAKGSSG
;
A
#
# COMPACT_ATOMS: atom_id res chain seq x y z
N MET A 1 14.31 -4.49 -26.07
CA MET A 1 13.44 -4.92 -24.97
C MET A 1 12.12 -5.32 -25.61
N VAL A 2 11.70 -6.58 -25.44
CA VAL A 2 10.34 -6.98 -25.83
C VAL A 2 9.47 -6.60 -24.64
N ASP A 3 8.49 -5.73 -24.88
CA ASP A 3 7.53 -5.29 -23.86
C ASP A 3 6.16 -5.91 -24.17
N PHE A 4 5.53 -6.49 -23.16
CA PHE A 4 4.20 -7.06 -23.23
C PHE A 4 3.25 -6.17 -22.41
N SER A 5 2.87 -5.02 -22.97
CA SER A 5 1.94 -4.05 -22.35
C SER A 5 0.51 -4.21 -22.90
N HIS A 6 -0.50 -3.91 -22.10
CA HIS A 6 -1.94 -3.89 -22.44
C HIS A 6 -2.54 -5.20 -22.98
N THR A 7 -3.54 -5.76 -22.28
CA THR A 7 -4.46 -6.83 -22.75
C THR A 7 -3.83 -8.12 -23.33
N ASN A 8 -2.51 -8.29 -23.24
CA ASN A 8 -1.85 -9.51 -23.67
C ASN A 8 -2.08 -10.60 -22.63
N GLU A 9 -3.12 -11.41 -22.82
CA GLU A 9 -3.34 -12.60 -21.99
C GLU A 9 -2.30 -13.67 -22.33
N LEU A 10 -1.26 -13.80 -21.51
CA LEU A 10 -0.27 -14.87 -21.59
C LEU A 10 -0.70 -16.12 -20.79
N LYS A 11 -2.01 -16.36 -20.70
CA LYS A 11 -2.55 -17.54 -20.01
C LYS A 11 -2.03 -18.80 -20.71
N GLU A 12 -1.59 -19.78 -19.92
CA GLU A 12 -1.02 -21.05 -20.40
C GLU A 12 0.28 -20.90 -21.23
N ALA A 13 0.92 -19.72 -21.23
CA ALA A 13 2.19 -19.53 -21.89
C ALA A 13 3.29 -20.41 -21.24
N GLN A 14 4.08 -21.08 -22.09
CA GLN A 14 5.22 -21.89 -21.67
C GLN A 14 6.53 -21.29 -22.18
N PHE A 15 7.41 -20.94 -21.25
CA PHE A 15 8.77 -20.50 -21.55
C PHE A 15 9.73 -21.67 -21.30
N SER A 16 10.30 -22.23 -22.38
CA SER A 16 11.25 -23.35 -22.30
C SER A 16 12.61 -22.91 -22.84
N TYR A 17 13.67 -23.05 -22.02
CA TYR A 17 15.04 -22.64 -22.38
C TYR A 17 15.16 -21.15 -22.78
N VAL A 18 14.30 -20.31 -22.21
CA VAL A 18 14.32 -18.85 -22.40
C VAL A 18 15.09 -18.22 -21.25
N ASP A 19 15.96 -17.26 -21.57
CA ASP A 19 16.64 -16.44 -20.58
C ASP A 19 15.72 -15.31 -20.11
N LEU A 20 15.35 -15.34 -18.83
CA LEU A 20 14.51 -14.33 -18.16
C LEU A 20 15.29 -13.55 -17.10
N ARG A 21 16.63 -13.57 -17.15
CA ARG A 21 17.44 -12.73 -16.26
C ARG A 21 17.05 -11.26 -16.43
N ASP A 22 16.96 -10.57 -15.30
CA ASP A 22 16.60 -9.15 -15.20
C ASP A 22 15.18 -8.81 -15.72
N ALA A 23 14.33 -9.83 -15.95
CA ALA A 23 12.93 -9.60 -16.31
C ALA A 23 12.18 -8.94 -15.14
N ARG A 24 11.37 -7.93 -15.47
CA ARG A 24 10.46 -7.26 -14.51
C ARG A 24 9.03 -7.62 -14.86
N ILE A 25 8.31 -8.15 -13.87
CA ILE A 25 6.88 -8.45 -13.97
C ILE A 25 6.18 -7.51 -12.99
N VAL A 26 5.45 -6.53 -13.53
CA VAL A 26 4.86 -5.43 -12.76
C VAL A 26 3.34 -5.49 -12.94
N GLU A 27 2.58 -5.29 -11.86
CA GLU A 27 1.10 -5.22 -11.87
C GLU A 27 0.44 -6.38 -12.64
N SER A 28 0.98 -7.60 -12.51
CA SER A 28 0.54 -8.79 -13.26
C SER A 28 0.02 -9.89 -12.33
N ASP A 29 -1.02 -10.61 -12.77
CA ASP A 29 -1.51 -11.79 -12.05
C ASP A 29 -0.61 -13.01 -12.33
N LEU A 30 0.10 -13.46 -11.30
CA LEU A 30 0.93 -14.67 -11.31
C LEU A 30 0.25 -15.86 -10.62
N SER A 31 -1.06 -15.78 -10.34
CA SER A 31 -1.82 -16.85 -9.70
C SER A 31 -1.69 -18.15 -10.48
N GLY A 32 -1.11 -19.17 -9.85
CA GLY A 32 -0.92 -20.48 -10.47
C GLY A 32 0.30 -20.58 -11.39
N ALA A 33 1.17 -19.56 -11.47
CA ALA A 33 2.46 -19.68 -12.14
C ALA A 33 3.29 -20.80 -11.50
N VAL A 34 3.92 -21.63 -12.34
CA VAL A 34 4.72 -22.78 -11.90
C VAL A 34 6.12 -22.70 -12.51
N MET A 35 7.12 -22.59 -11.64
CA MET A 35 8.54 -22.60 -12.01
C MET A 35 9.14 -23.96 -11.63
N ARG A 36 9.61 -24.74 -12.61
CA ARG A 36 10.21 -26.07 -12.40
C ARG A 36 11.59 -26.15 -13.02
N ALA A 37 12.54 -26.69 -12.26
CA ALA A 37 13.94 -26.85 -12.69
C ALA A 37 14.55 -25.55 -13.25
N VAL A 38 14.22 -24.42 -12.60
CA VAL A 38 14.76 -23.09 -12.92
C VAL A 38 15.89 -22.72 -11.97
N GLU A 39 16.79 -21.86 -12.42
CA GLU A 39 17.75 -21.18 -11.54
C GLU A 39 17.08 -19.92 -10.96
N VAL A 40 16.88 -19.90 -9.65
CA VAL A 40 16.35 -18.72 -8.92
C VAL A 40 17.46 -18.20 -8.03
N SER A 41 18.04 -17.07 -8.43
CA SER A 41 19.07 -16.36 -7.68
C SER A 41 18.80 -14.86 -7.80
N GLY A 42 18.68 -14.16 -6.67
CA GLY A 42 18.36 -12.73 -6.66
C GLY A 42 16.93 -12.37 -7.11
N MET A 43 16.01 -13.35 -7.18
CA MET A 43 14.61 -13.07 -7.50
C MET A 43 13.93 -12.34 -6.34
N GLU A 44 13.25 -11.26 -6.66
CA GLU A 44 12.45 -10.48 -5.73
C GLU A 44 10.96 -10.66 -6.06
N ILE A 45 10.16 -10.82 -5.01
CA ILE A 45 8.71 -10.83 -5.10
C ILE A 45 8.22 -9.81 -4.10
N ASP A 46 7.73 -8.69 -4.60
CA ASP A 46 7.04 -7.70 -3.80
C ASP A 46 5.53 -7.78 -4.09
N ALA A 47 4.79 -8.42 -3.18
CA ALA A 47 3.37 -8.72 -3.35
C ALA A 47 2.60 -8.32 -2.09
N PRO A 48 1.97 -7.14 -2.03
CA PRO A 48 1.23 -6.69 -0.84
C PRO A 48 0.06 -7.63 -0.48
N TRP A 49 -0.51 -8.29 -1.48
CA TRP A 49 -1.65 -9.21 -1.32
C TRP A 49 -1.26 -10.63 -0.92
N LEU A 50 0.04 -10.91 -0.71
CA LEU A 50 0.57 -12.27 -0.54
C LEU A 50 -0.15 -13.05 0.57
N VAL A 51 -0.51 -12.38 1.67
CA VAL A 51 -1.14 -13.01 2.84
C VAL A 51 -2.60 -13.39 2.64
N HIS A 52 -3.27 -12.81 1.65
CA HIS A 52 -4.67 -13.06 1.32
C HIS A 52 -4.84 -14.10 0.20
N GLY A 53 -3.72 -14.45 -0.45
CA GLY A 53 -3.69 -15.33 -1.61
C GLY A 53 -3.58 -16.81 -1.28
N LYS A 54 -3.35 -17.58 -2.34
CA LYS A 54 -2.95 -18.99 -2.23
C LYS A 54 -1.49 -19.10 -1.74
N PRO A 55 -1.08 -20.26 -1.19
CA PRO A 55 0.29 -20.50 -0.76
C PRO A 55 1.33 -20.14 -1.84
N LEU A 56 2.42 -19.49 -1.42
CA LEU A 56 3.62 -19.32 -2.23
C LEU A 56 4.61 -20.43 -1.87
N LEU A 57 4.77 -21.39 -2.78
CA LEU A 57 5.57 -22.59 -2.52
C LEU A 57 7.00 -22.42 -3.05
N VAL A 58 7.99 -22.52 -2.16
CA VAL A 58 9.42 -22.67 -2.52
C VAL A 58 9.85 -24.09 -2.18
N ASN A 59 10.20 -24.88 -3.20
CA ASN A 59 10.55 -26.29 -3.05
C ASN A 59 9.48 -27.11 -2.26
N GLY A 60 8.20 -26.78 -2.45
CA GLY A 60 7.07 -27.44 -1.78
C GLY A 60 6.77 -26.91 -0.36
N VAL A 61 7.48 -25.91 0.12
CA VAL A 61 7.25 -25.26 1.41
C VAL A 61 6.50 -23.95 1.22
N ASP A 62 5.38 -23.78 1.90
CA ASP A 62 4.68 -22.48 1.95
C ASP A 62 5.47 -21.48 2.79
N VAL A 63 5.98 -20.43 2.13
CA VAL A 63 6.80 -19.41 2.76
C VAL A 63 6.00 -18.20 3.26
N VAL A 64 4.70 -18.11 2.97
CA VAL A 64 3.87 -16.95 3.35
C VAL A 64 3.89 -16.69 4.87
N PRO A 65 3.73 -17.70 5.76
CA PRO A 65 3.78 -17.45 7.21
C PRO A 65 5.15 -16.96 7.70
N PHE A 66 6.24 -17.42 7.07
CA PHE A 66 7.60 -16.96 7.40
C PHE A 66 7.78 -15.49 7.02
N VAL A 67 7.35 -15.11 5.82
CA VAL A 67 7.40 -13.71 5.35
C VAL A 67 6.56 -12.81 6.25
N GLU A 68 5.33 -13.23 6.57
CA GLU A 68 4.42 -12.45 7.43
C GLU A 68 5.00 -12.25 8.85
N ALA A 69 5.59 -13.29 9.44
CA ALA A 69 6.24 -13.18 10.74
C ALA A 69 7.45 -12.24 10.71
N GLU A 70 8.26 -12.30 9.64
CA GLU A 70 9.42 -11.43 9.46
C GLU A 70 9.01 -9.97 9.23
N LEU A 71 7.93 -9.71 8.47
CA LEU A 71 7.38 -8.37 8.31
C LEU A 71 6.88 -7.82 9.66
N ASN A 72 6.16 -8.62 10.45
CA ASN A 72 5.72 -8.19 11.78
C ASN A 72 6.89 -7.95 12.75
N ARG A 73 8.02 -8.65 12.57
CA ARG A 73 9.25 -8.40 13.34
C ARG A 73 9.93 -7.08 12.93
N ARG A 74 9.94 -6.76 11.64
CA ARG A 74 10.56 -5.52 11.10
C ARG A 74 9.73 -4.28 11.40
N PHE A 75 8.40 -4.40 11.33
CA PHE A 75 7.45 -3.31 11.53
C PHE A 75 6.70 -3.53 12.85
N ALA A 76 7.27 -3.07 13.96
CA ALA A 76 6.68 -3.23 15.28
C ALA A 76 5.26 -2.62 15.34
N GLY A 77 4.28 -3.43 15.75
CA GLY A 77 2.86 -3.05 15.76
C GLY A 77 2.08 -3.42 14.50
N ARG A 78 2.75 -3.86 13.41
CA ARG A 78 2.06 -4.28 12.17
C ARG A 78 1.11 -5.45 12.38
N ALA A 79 1.40 -6.36 13.32
CA ALA A 79 0.51 -7.48 13.63
C ALA A 79 -0.88 -7.01 14.13
N ASP A 80 -0.94 -5.85 14.79
CA ASP A 80 -2.16 -5.30 15.39
C ASP A 80 -3.12 -4.70 14.36
N ARG A 81 -2.73 -4.63 13.07
CA ARG A 81 -3.64 -4.21 11.98
C ARG A 81 -4.91 -5.06 11.85
N ARG A 82 -4.89 -6.26 12.47
CA ARG A 82 -6.02 -7.18 12.58
C ARG A 82 -6.84 -6.99 13.85
N ALA A 83 -6.63 -5.92 14.61
CA ALA A 83 -7.39 -5.66 15.82
C ALA A 83 -8.90 -5.65 15.54
N GLU A 84 -9.67 -6.21 16.47
CA GLU A 84 -11.12 -6.40 16.32
C GLU A 84 -11.93 -5.55 17.32
N THR A 85 -11.27 -4.99 18.33
CA THR A 85 -11.91 -4.22 19.41
C THR A 85 -11.56 -2.74 19.31
N PRO A 86 -12.41 -1.83 19.83
CA PRO A 86 -12.09 -0.40 19.84
C PRO A 86 -10.74 -0.08 20.50
N GLU A 87 -10.43 -0.70 21.64
CA GLU A 87 -9.14 -0.53 22.33
C GLU A 87 -7.96 -1.06 21.50
N GLY A 88 -8.13 -2.23 20.87
CA GLY A 88 -7.13 -2.81 19.99
C GLY A 88 -6.86 -1.91 18.77
N LEU A 89 -7.91 -1.37 18.15
CA LEU A 89 -7.80 -0.43 17.04
C LEU A 89 -7.10 0.87 17.46
N GLY A 90 -7.38 1.39 18.66
CA GLY A 90 -6.67 2.54 19.22
C GLY A 90 -5.18 2.29 19.41
N THR A 91 -4.82 1.09 19.88
CA THR A 91 -3.42 0.66 20.02
C THR A 91 -2.75 0.51 18.66
N ALA A 92 -3.41 -0.16 17.70
CA ALA A 92 -2.91 -0.38 16.35
C ALA A 92 -2.70 0.94 15.59
N TRP A 93 -3.68 1.85 15.66
CA TRP A 93 -3.60 3.17 15.03
C TRP A 93 -2.46 4.00 15.61
N SER A 94 -2.32 4.01 16.95
CA SER A 94 -1.22 4.72 17.61
C SER A 94 0.16 4.16 17.20
N ALA A 95 0.27 2.87 16.93
CA ALA A 95 1.51 2.26 16.48
C ALA A 95 1.89 2.68 15.06
N VAL A 96 0.95 2.64 14.12
CA VAL A 96 1.21 3.03 12.73
C VAL A 96 1.44 4.55 12.60
N GLU A 97 0.74 5.35 13.39
CA GLU A 97 0.96 6.80 13.43
C GLU A 97 2.38 7.16 13.87
N ARG A 98 2.90 6.50 14.92
CA ARG A 98 4.30 6.67 15.36
C ARG A 98 5.29 6.26 14.28
N ALA A 99 5.06 5.12 13.63
CA ALA A 99 5.95 4.62 12.60
C ALA A 99 6.04 5.56 11.39
N TRP A 100 4.91 6.15 10.99
CA TRP A 100 4.89 7.21 9.98
C TRP A 100 5.57 8.50 10.44
N ALA A 101 5.34 8.93 11.68
CA ALA A 101 6.00 10.12 12.23
C ALA A 101 7.53 9.98 12.23
N ASP A 102 8.05 8.81 12.64
CA ASP A 102 9.49 8.51 12.59
C ASP A 102 10.03 8.54 11.16
N THR A 103 9.26 8.01 10.21
CA THR A 103 9.65 7.98 8.79
C THR A 103 9.63 9.37 8.15
N ILE A 104 8.62 10.20 8.45
CA ILE A 104 8.55 11.59 8.02
C ILE A 104 9.71 12.39 8.60
N HIS A 105 10.05 12.17 9.88
CA HIS A 105 11.22 12.81 10.49
C HIS A 105 12.53 12.37 9.81
N ARG A 106 12.69 11.07 9.51
CA ARG A 106 13.86 10.59 8.74
C ARG A 106 13.97 11.34 7.41
N VAL A 107 12.89 11.40 6.63
CA VAL A 107 12.85 12.09 5.34
C VAL A 107 13.24 13.57 5.46
N ALA A 108 12.80 14.26 6.52
CA ALA A 108 13.17 15.66 6.75
C ALA A 108 14.68 15.88 6.98
N THR A 109 15.44 14.83 7.33
CA THR A 109 16.91 14.86 7.46
C THR A 109 17.65 14.43 6.19
N MET A 110 16.94 13.93 5.18
CA MET A 110 17.51 13.52 3.90
C MET A 110 17.71 14.72 2.96
N PRO A 111 18.51 14.59 1.89
CA PRO A 111 18.72 15.67 0.93
C PRO A 111 17.42 16.24 0.36
N ALA A 112 17.40 17.56 0.08
CA ALA A 112 16.27 18.20 -0.59
C ALA A 112 15.97 17.51 -1.92
N GLY A 113 14.68 17.33 -2.23
CA GLY A 113 14.23 16.57 -3.40
C GLY A 113 13.98 15.08 -3.15
N THR A 114 14.29 14.56 -1.95
CA THR A 114 14.09 13.13 -1.63
C THR A 114 12.62 12.71 -1.75
N VAL A 115 11.68 13.58 -1.37
CA VAL A 115 10.25 13.21 -1.32
C VAL A 115 9.63 13.00 -2.70
N GLU A 116 10.29 13.53 -3.74
CA GLU A 116 9.90 13.47 -5.14
C GLU A 116 10.61 12.35 -5.91
N VAL A 117 11.61 11.68 -5.32
CA VAL A 117 12.34 10.60 -6.00
C VAL A 117 11.43 9.38 -6.12
N SER A 118 11.26 8.92 -7.37
CA SER A 118 10.67 7.61 -7.69
C SER A 118 11.78 6.56 -7.75
N VAL A 119 11.56 5.42 -7.08
CA VAL A 119 12.45 4.25 -7.13
C VAL A 119 11.81 3.20 -8.02
N ALA A 120 12.58 2.70 -8.99
CA ALA A 120 12.17 1.61 -9.88
C ALA A 120 10.84 1.83 -10.65
N GLY A 121 10.46 3.10 -10.87
CA GLY A 121 9.24 3.48 -11.56
C GLY A 121 7.98 3.47 -10.68
N GLU A 122 8.12 3.21 -9.38
CA GLU A 122 7.02 3.23 -8.41
C GLU A 122 6.72 4.65 -7.91
N TRP A 123 5.75 4.80 -7.01
CA TRP A 123 5.42 6.09 -6.43
C TRP A 123 6.55 6.65 -5.58
N SER A 124 6.75 7.97 -5.67
CA SER A 124 7.59 8.72 -4.75
C SER A 124 6.95 8.81 -3.36
N PHE A 125 7.75 9.19 -2.35
CA PHE A 125 7.26 9.34 -0.97
C PHE A 125 6.05 10.29 -0.88
N VAL A 126 6.08 11.44 -1.56
CA VAL A 126 4.94 12.38 -1.58
C VAL A 126 3.72 11.79 -2.26
N GLN A 127 3.89 11.02 -3.34
CA GLN A 127 2.78 10.34 -4.02
C GLN A 127 2.15 9.27 -3.12
N THR A 128 2.95 8.50 -2.38
CA THR A 128 2.46 7.54 -1.38
C THR A 128 1.63 8.24 -0.30
N LEU A 129 2.06 9.39 0.21
CA LEU A 129 1.28 10.14 1.20
C LEU A 129 -0.05 10.66 0.63
N ARG A 130 -0.05 11.13 -0.62
CA ARG A 130 -1.27 11.53 -1.33
C ARG A 130 -2.22 10.35 -1.54
N HIS A 131 -1.69 9.17 -1.83
CA HIS A 131 -2.50 7.96 -1.93
C HIS A 131 -3.17 7.61 -0.59
N LEU A 132 -2.45 7.73 0.53
CA LEU A 132 -3.02 7.47 1.85
C LEU A 132 -4.08 8.49 2.28
N VAL A 133 -4.01 9.73 1.79
CA VAL A 133 -5.11 10.69 1.89
C VAL A 133 -6.36 10.14 1.18
N LEU A 134 -6.20 9.66 -0.06
CA LEU A 134 -7.29 9.05 -0.80
C LEU A 134 -7.83 7.78 -0.11
N ALA A 135 -6.97 6.88 0.36
CA ALA A 135 -7.38 5.66 1.03
C ALA A 135 -8.26 5.95 2.25
N THR A 136 -7.91 6.96 3.04
CA THR A 136 -8.74 7.41 4.16
C THR A 136 -10.07 8.00 3.69
N ASP A 137 -10.05 8.85 2.66
CA ASP A 137 -11.27 9.47 2.12
C ASP A 137 -12.24 8.41 1.58
N ILE A 138 -11.74 7.34 0.97
CA ILE A 138 -12.54 6.21 0.47
C ILE A 138 -13.11 5.39 1.62
N TRP A 139 -12.27 4.90 2.52
CA TRP A 139 -12.69 3.93 3.51
C TRP A 139 -13.40 4.57 4.71
N LEU A 140 -12.89 5.68 5.22
CA LEU A 140 -13.55 6.39 6.32
C LEU A 140 -14.58 7.40 5.78
N GLY A 141 -14.17 8.30 4.89
CA GLY A 141 -15.03 9.39 4.42
C GLY A 141 -16.26 8.90 3.65
N GLN A 142 -16.06 8.08 2.64
CA GLN A 142 -17.13 7.58 1.76
C GLN A 142 -17.84 6.37 2.38
N ALA A 143 -17.11 5.30 2.73
CA ALA A 143 -17.76 4.04 3.12
C ALA A 143 -18.39 4.10 4.52
N VAL A 144 -17.66 4.63 5.51
CA VAL A 144 -18.12 4.65 6.91
C VAL A 144 -18.94 5.89 7.24
N LEU A 145 -18.47 7.09 6.89
CA LEU A 145 -19.13 8.35 7.23
C LEU A 145 -20.18 8.78 6.21
N ALA A 146 -20.17 8.20 5.00
CA ALA A 146 -21.08 8.54 3.90
C ALA A 146 -21.13 10.04 3.59
N LEU A 147 -19.97 10.70 3.60
CA LEU A 147 -19.85 12.12 3.24
C LEU A 147 -20.23 12.34 1.77
N GLU A 148 -20.90 13.45 1.48
CA GLU A 148 -21.32 13.81 0.11
C GLU A 148 -20.13 14.12 -0.80
N GLN A 149 -19.08 14.76 -0.26
CA GLN A 149 -17.85 15.10 -0.96
C GLN A 149 -16.66 14.62 -0.10
N PRO A 150 -16.33 13.31 -0.12
CA PRO A 150 -15.33 12.75 0.77
C PRO A 150 -13.89 13.06 0.34
N PHE A 151 -13.66 13.33 -0.96
CA PHE A 151 -12.33 13.34 -1.54
C PHE A 151 -11.61 14.69 -1.41
N HIS A 152 -10.37 14.63 -0.93
CA HIS A 152 -9.45 15.76 -1.00
C HIS A 152 -8.88 15.93 -2.41
N PRO A 153 -8.76 17.16 -2.92
CA PRO A 153 -8.08 17.41 -4.19
C PRO A 153 -6.62 16.95 -4.23
N LEU A 154 -5.96 16.86 -3.08
CA LEU A 154 -4.57 16.37 -2.99
C LEU A 154 -4.45 14.85 -2.94
N GLY A 155 -5.56 14.11 -2.91
CA GLY A 155 -5.54 12.65 -3.05
C GLY A 155 -4.84 12.21 -4.35
N LEU A 156 -4.34 10.99 -4.37
CA LEU A 156 -3.77 10.38 -5.58
C LEU A 156 -4.38 9.00 -5.82
N PRO A 157 -5.18 8.85 -6.90
CA PRO A 157 -5.68 7.56 -7.37
C PRO A 157 -4.58 6.60 -7.81
N TRP A 158 -4.91 5.30 -7.85
CA TRP A 158 -3.99 4.26 -8.31
C TRP A 158 -3.68 4.42 -9.81
N ARG A 159 -2.56 3.84 -10.28
CA ARG A 159 -2.26 3.82 -11.72
C ARG A 159 -3.33 3.03 -12.47
N GLY A 160 -3.82 3.56 -13.60
CA GLY A 160 -4.90 2.94 -14.37
C GLY A 160 -6.30 3.27 -13.86
N ALA A 161 -6.45 4.15 -12.86
CA ALA A 161 -7.77 4.66 -12.45
C ALA A 161 -8.49 5.38 -13.61
N GLU A 162 -7.75 5.97 -14.54
CA GLU A 162 -8.24 6.61 -15.77
C GLU A 162 -8.98 5.65 -16.72
N ASP A 163 -8.71 4.35 -16.61
CA ASP A 163 -9.37 3.30 -17.38
C ASP A 163 -10.63 2.75 -16.69
N THR A 164 -11.06 3.37 -15.59
CA THR A 164 -12.22 2.97 -14.78
C THR A 164 -13.28 4.06 -14.72
N ASP A 165 -14.46 3.75 -14.18
CA ASP A 165 -15.55 4.72 -13.93
C ASP A 165 -15.28 5.64 -12.72
N PHE A 166 -14.07 5.64 -12.16
CA PHE A 166 -13.72 6.46 -11.00
C PHE A 166 -13.63 7.94 -11.39
N ASP A 167 -14.36 8.81 -10.69
CA ASP A 167 -14.35 10.24 -10.99
C ASP A 167 -13.03 10.89 -10.56
N LEU A 168 -12.23 11.28 -11.55
CA LEU A 168 -10.93 11.91 -11.35
C LEU A 168 -11.00 13.44 -11.25
N SER A 169 -12.16 14.06 -11.49
CA SER A 169 -12.28 15.51 -11.66
C SER A 169 -11.93 16.34 -10.43
N VAL A 170 -12.02 15.74 -9.24
CA VAL A 170 -11.71 16.41 -7.96
C VAL A 170 -10.20 16.47 -7.71
N PHE A 171 -9.39 15.58 -8.30
CA PHE A 171 -7.98 15.47 -7.98
C PHE A 171 -7.11 16.42 -8.80
N THR A 172 -6.11 17.00 -8.14
CA THR A 172 -5.15 17.87 -8.82
C THR A 172 -4.22 17.06 -9.73
N VAL A 173 -4.04 17.59 -10.94
CA VAL A 173 -3.04 17.13 -11.92
C VAL A 173 -1.69 17.84 -11.75
N GLU A 174 -1.65 18.92 -10.95
CA GLU A 174 -0.41 19.62 -10.62
C GLU A 174 0.38 18.89 -9.53
N THR A 175 1.67 19.20 -9.40
CA THR A 175 2.48 18.70 -8.29
C THR A 175 2.26 19.58 -7.06
N PRO A 176 1.58 19.09 -6.02
CA PRO A 176 1.33 19.91 -4.83
C PRO A 176 2.60 20.09 -4.01
N ALA A 177 2.66 21.18 -3.23
CA ALA A 177 3.75 21.37 -2.29
C ALA A 177 3.72 20.28 -1.21
N TYR A 178 4.89 19.79 -0.82
CA TYR A 178 5.00 18.72 0.18
C TYR A 178 4.34 19.10 1.53
N ALA A 179 4.44 20.37 1.94
CA ALA A 179 3.80 20.87 3.15
C ALA A 179 2.27 20.75 3.11
N ASP A 180 1.64 21.06 1.98
CA ASP A 180 0.18 20.97 1.80
C ASP A 180 -0.28 19.50 1.84
N VAL A 181 0.53 18.58 1.31
CA VAL A 181 0.28 17.13 1.40
C VAL A 181 0.36 16.64 2.85
N LEU A 182 1.34 17.12 3.63
CA LEU A 182 1.45 16.80 5.05
C LEU A 182 0.27 17.34 5.85
N GLU A 183 -0.21 18.55 5.55
CA GLU A 183 -1.39 19.13 6.19
C GLU A 183 -2.64 18.30 5.88
N ALA A 184 -2.87 17.97 4.60
CA ALA A 184 -3.98 17.11 4.21
C ALA A 184 -3.93 15.75 4.92
N ARG A 185 -2.74 15.13 4.98
CA ARG A 185 -2.53 13.86 5.66
C ARG A 185 -2.79 13.97 7.17
N ALA A 186 -2.30 15.02 7.83
CA ALA A 186 -2.53 15.25 9.26
C ALA A 186 -4.02 15.36 9.58
N GLY A 187 -4.80 16.03 8.71
CA GLY A 187 -6.26 16.08 8.82
C GLY A 187 -6.91 14.70 8.76
N ARG A 188 -6.49 13.85 7.83
CA ARG A 188 -7.02 12.47 7.69
C ARG A 188 -6.63 11.59 8.88
N VAL A 189 -5.40 11.71 9.36
CA VAL A 189 -4.94 11.01 10.56
C VAL A 189 -5.78 11.41 11.79
N ALA A 190 -6.09 12.70 11.93
CA ALA A 190 -6.96 13.19 13.00
C ALA A 190 -8.38 12.63 12.87
N MET A 191 -8.97 12.62 11.66
CA MET A 191 -10.29 12.03 11.41
C MET A 191 -10.37 10.57 11.85
N VAL A 192 -9.37 9.75 11.50
CA VAL A 192 -9.35 8.33 11.88
C VAL A 192 -9.17 8.19 13.39
N ARG A 193 -8.27 8.98 14.00
CA ARG A 193 -8.05 8.96 15.45
C ARG A 193 -9.31 9.30 16.22
N ASP A 194 -10.00 10.35 15.83
CA ASP A 194 -11.23 10.82 16.47
C ASP A 194 -12.36 9.79 16.32
N PHE A 195 -12.47 9.17 15.14
CA PHE A 195 -13.43 8.10 14.91
C PHE A 195 -13.15 6.88 15.81
N ILE A 196 -11.91 6.38 15.84
CA ILE A 196 -11.52 5.23 16.68
C ILE A 196 -11.72 5.54 18.17
N ALA A 197 -11.49 6.76 18.62
CA ALA A 197 -11.70 7.15 20.01
C ALA A 197 -13.17 7.10 20.45
N ALA A 198 -14.12 7.24 19.52
CA ALA A 198 -15.55 7.26 19.79
C ALA A 198 -16.27 5.94 19.45
N VAL A 199 -15.66 5.08 18.63
CA VAL A 199 -16.33 3.91 18.05
C VAL A 199 -16.71 2.87 19.10
N THR A 200 -17.88 2.27 18.92
CA THR A 200 -18.42 1.20 19.77
C THR A 200 -18.33 -0.16 19.07
N PRO A 201 -18.35 -1.30 19.80
CA PRO A 201 -18.43 -2.62 19.19
C PRO A 201 -19.62 -2.79 18.22
N GLU A 202 -20.76 -2.18 18.55
CA GLU A 202 -21.96 -2.21 17.70
C GLU A 202 -21.74 -1.45 16.39
N GLU A 203 -21.09 -0.28 16.45
CA GLU A 203 -20.76 0.50 15.25
C GLU A 203 -19.72 -0.21 14.38
N LEU A 204 -18.75 -0.88 14.99
CA LEU A 204 -17.77 -1.73 14.28
C LEU A 204 -18.44 -2.84 13.45
N ALA A 205 -19.54 -3.40 13.95
CA ALA A 205 -20.29 -4.44 13.26
C ALA A 205 -21.24 -3.91 12.17
N THR A 206 -21.38 -2.59 12.02
CA THR A 206 -22.33 -1.99 11.05
C THR A 206 -21.91 -2.31 9.61
N PRO A 207 -22.81 -2.89 8.79
CA PRO A 207 -22.53 -3.15 7.38
C PRO A 207 -22.33 -1.85 6.58
N ARG A 208 -21.32 -1.84 5.72
CA ARG A 208 -20.98 -0.74 4.81
C ARG A 208 -20.99 -1.21 3.37
N ARG A 209 -21.34 -0.30 2.46
CA ARG A 209 -21.20 -0.56 1.03
C ARG A 209 -19.72 -0.54 0.70
N ASN A 210 -19.22 -1.63 0.12
CA ASN A 210 -17.85 -1.68 -0.36
C ASN A 210 -17.66 -0.69 -1.52
N PRO A 211 -16.68 0.22 -1.46
CA PRO A 211 -16.39 1.19 -2.53
C PRO A 211 -16.02 0.56 -3.87
N TRP A 212 -15.42 -0.63 -3.84
CA TRP A 212 -14.82 -1.31 -5.00
C TRP A 212 -15.65 -2.50 -5.50
N SER A 213 -16.41 -3.13 -4.62
CA SER A 213 -17.20 -4.32 -4.96
C SER A 213 -18.59 -4.23 -4.33
N PRO A 214 -19.54 -3.52 -4.95
CA PRO A 214 -20.87 -3.30 -4.37
C PRO A 214 -21.64 -4.58 -4.00
N THR A 215 -21.27 -5.72 -4.57
CA THR A 215 -21.86 -7.04 -4.31
C THR A 215 -21.25 -7.77 -3.12
N ARG A 216 -20.15 -7.28 -2.55
CA ARG A 216 -19.49 -7.82 -1.35
C ARG A 216 -19.50 -6.76 -0.25
N PRO A 217 -20.47 -6.79 0.69
CA PRO A 217 -20.54 -5.77 1.73
C PRO A 217 -19.33 -5.87 2.67
N GLU A 218 -18.90 -4.72 3.19
CA GLU A 218 -17.91 -4.63 4.28
C GLU A 218 -18.61 -4.37 5.62
N THR A 219 -17.84 -4.35 6.71
CA THR A 219 -18.25 -3.76 7.98
C THR A 219 -17.41 -2.52 8.28
N THR A 220 -17.85 -1.66 9.20
CA THR A 220 -17.01 -0.55 9.70
C THR A 220 -15.65 -1.09 10.17
N LEU A 221 -15.62 -2.21 10.89
CA LEU A 221 -14.38 -2.86 11.31
C LEU A 221 -13.48 -3.22 10.12
N SER A 222 -14.04 -3.86 9.11
CA SER A 222 -13.29 -4.24 7.91
C SER A 222 -12.70 -3.01 7.21
N CYS A 223 -13.46 -1.92 7.08
CA CYS A 223 -12.94 -0.67 6.51
C CYS A 223 -11.76 -0.10 7.33
N LEU A 224 -11.82 -0.16 8.66
CA LEU A 224 -10.71 0.27 9.52
C LEU A 224 -9.47 -0.65 9.38
N GLN A 225 -9.68 -1.96 9.29
CA GLN A 225 -8.60 -2.93 9.10
C GLN A 225 -7.93 -2.78 7.75
N VAL A 226 -8.69 -2.51 6.68
CA VAL A 226 -8.13 -2.18 5.37
C VAL A 226 -7.29 -0.92 5.46
N MET A 227 -7.77 0.16 6.10
CA MET A 227 -6.94 1.36 6.27
C MET A 227 -5.64 1.08 7.05
N LEU A 228 -5.69 0.29 8.12
CA LEU A 228 -4.47 -0.11 8.84
C LEU A 228 -3.53 -0.93 7.94
N GLU A 229 -4.06 -1.79 7.08
CA GLU A 229 -3.27 -2.55 6.10
C GLU A 229 -2.63 -1.65 5.04
N GLU A 230 -3.40 -0.74 4.43
CA GLU A 230 -2.91 0.29 3.50
C GLU A 230 -1.75 1.07 4.13
N GLU A 231 -1.92 1.53 5.38
CA GLU A 231 -0.90 2.28 6.09
C GLU A 231 0.41 1.49 6.28
N TRP A 232 0.34 0.21 6.65
CA TRP A 232 1.53 -0.61 6.87
C TRP A 232 2.22 -1.05 5.58
N GLU A 233 1.46 -1.41 4.53
CA GLU A 233 2.05 -1.80 3.25
C GLU A 233 2.69 -0.60 2.56
N HIS A 234 2.04 0.57 2.57
CA HIS A 234 2.64 1.78 2.02
C HIS A 234 3.82 2.29 2.82
N LEU A 235 3.84 2.11 4.15
CA LEU A 235 5.01 2.39 4.96
C LEU A 235 6.17 1.46 4.58
N ARG A 236 5.89 0.17 4.34
CA ARG A 236 6.90 -0.81 3.90
C ARG A 236 7.54 -0.40 2.58
N PHE A 237 6.75 0.02 1.59
CA PHE A 237 7.26 0.53 0.32
C PHE A 237 8.10 1.80 0.51
N ALA A 238 7.58 2.76 1.28
CA ALA A 238 8.28 4.01 1.54
C ALA A 238 9.64 3.77 2.21
N VAL A 239 9.71 2.93 3.24
CA VAL A 239 10.97 2.62 3.93
C VAL A 239 11.97 1.92 3.00
N ARG A 240 11.51 0.94 2.21
CA ARG A 240 12.32 0.24 1.19
C ARG A 240 12.95 1.23 0.21
N ASP A 241 12.15 2.18 -0.29
CA ASP A 241 12.60 3.14 -1.29
C ASP A 241 13.56 4.18 -0.71
N LEU A 242 13.31 4.64 0.51
CA LEU A 242 14.22 5.53 1.22
C LEU A 242 15.59 4.85 1.49
N ASP A 243 15.59 3.56 1.83
CA ASP A 243 16.82 2.78 2.00
C ASP A 243 17.59 2.65 0.68
N ALA A 244 16.89 2.46 -0.45
CA ALA A 244 17.49 2.42 -1.78
C ALA A 244 18.12 3.76 -2.15
N ILE A 245 17.40 4.87 -1.94
CA ILE A 245 17.90 6.24 -2.20
C ILE A 245 19.16 6.52 -1.37
N GLU A 246 19.14 6.21 -0.08
CA GLU A 246 20.27 6.42 0.82
C GLU A 246 21.50 5.58 0.40
N SER A 247 21.26 4.34 -0.02
CA SER A 247 22.32 3.44 -0.48
C SER A 247 22.96 3.93 -1.79
N SER A 248 22.17 4.42 -2.74
CA SER A 248 22.66 5.02 -3.99
C SER A 248 23.47 6.29 -3.76
N ALA A 249 23.07 7.13 -2.80
CA ALA A 249 23.81 8.34 -2.43
C ALA A 249 25.18 8.03 -1.82
N LYS A 250 25.26 7.00 -0.97
CA LYS A 250 26.53 6.52 -0.37
C LYS A 250 27.46 5.92 -1.43
N GLY A 251 26.91 5.15 -2.38
CA GLY A 251 27.66 4.55 -3.48
C GLY A 251 28.20 5.55 -4.51
N SER A 252 27.57 6.72 -4.65
CA SER A 252 28.02 7.80 -5.54
C SER A 252 29.07 8.72 -4.91
N SER A 253 29.34 8.56 -3.61
CA SER A 253 30.26 9.40 -2.81
C SER A 253 31.60 8.71 -2.50
N GLY A 254 31.84 7.50 -3.00
CA GLY A 254 33.08 6.70 -2.82
C GLY A 254 33.71 6.33 -4.15
#